data_AF-A0A329MN27-F1
#
_entry.id   AF-A0A329MN27-F1
#
_cell.length_a   1.000
_cell.length_b   1.000
_cell.length_c   1.000
_cell.angle_alpha   90.00
_cell.angle_beta   90.00
_cell.angle_gamma   90.00
#
_symmetry.space_group_name_H-M   'P 1'
#
loop_
_entity.id
_entity.type
_entity.pdbx_description
1 polymer ?
#
loop_
_entity_poly.entity_id
_entity_poly.type
_entity_poly.pdbx_seq_one_letter_code
_entity_poly.pdbx_strand_id
1 'polypeptide(L)'
;MTGSDQNIDFNGYWLFGISESTDTEEMRDCVLAISGLYLNLYNIRVGAGFKPYKCGIHWVSISASRPAEHIKVYGLQVNRCQVGIQYGAYLDDPNPLDAPQSENFIYGIHFRAVQNCLILNQPNGILKIIGGLFDCGPSEWDTVASSPYSAVNAYCFYAKDSVLSIDSCEILKVSSTEGYGFKGNNFILTNCSIEIGSTWGYIDGKATITQDDAGYQGGINKNLFEIAPGAEGRLNLNTFFAKRAAGFDSPAYIINGLAAAPKFRVNIDKSYFSEWTANKVTSARRENVYVQNTRFTKVVSGVTYESNINDQDRNLNIAASVDTTGENMSTASDTDQKSDWNMYVYTGTGTVYFRKNTADVPAGFRSCIEVKVTSGISYIYSSKFPVFGGASLVFSGWAKYTTGNLEQKVSVVWVDAANNVVAEDLIVLADLSTTEWRRIVKSVTAPVSAVRAGFQIVGSGGSILVTGLGLTAEGDTVERASFINQINAALDAPGEGFILKSPNNTSYKITVSDAGTLTATAYP
;
A
#
# COMPACT_ATOMS: atom_id res chain seq x y z
N MET A 1 -10.29 35.03 19.34
CA MET A 1 -11.76 34.93 19.31
C MET A 1 -12.19 33.84 20.29
N THR A 2 -12.88 34.24 21.34
CA THR A 2 -13.40 33.39 22.42
C THR A 2 -14.90 33.67 22.57
N GLY A 3 -15.65 32.73 23.15
CA GLY A 3 -17.09 32.85 23.36
C GLY A 3 -17.87 31.67 22.81
N SER A 4 -19.19 31.67 23.00
CA SER A 4 -20.12 30.71 22.37
C SER A 4 -21.19 31.43 21.55
N ASP A 5 -21.71 30.76 20.52
CA ASP A 5 -22.92 31.17 19.79
C ASP A 5 -22.81 32.54 19.11
N GLN A 6 -21.74 32.73 18.33
CA GLN A 6 -21.47 34.00 17.65
C GLN A 6 -21.42 33.87 16.14
N ASN A 7 -21.89 34.91 15.45
CA ASN A 7 -21.68 35.12 14.03
C ASN A 7 -20.80 36.36 13.86
N ILE A 8 -19.62 36.21 13.23
CA ILE A 8 -18.66 37.29 13.06
C ILE A 8 -18.27 37.38 11.59
N ASP A 9 -18.51 38.53 10.98
CA ASP A 9 -18.14 38.81 9.58
C ASP A 9 -16.98 39.81 9.52
N PHE A 10 -15.91 39.40 8.84
CA PHE A 10 -14.70 40.19 8.62
C PHE A 10 -14.69 40.91 7.27
N ASN A 11 -15.81 40.94 6.55
CA ASN A 11 -15.90 41.57 5.25
C ASN A 11 -15.32 43.00 5.25
N GLY A 12 -14.40 43.27 4.32
CA GLY A 12 -13.69 44.55 4.19
C GLY A 12 -12.48 44.72 5.11
N TYR A 13 -12.22 43.80 6.05
CA TYR A 13 -11.10 43.89 6.98
C TYR A 13 -9.98 42.89 6.64
N TRP A 14 -8.76 43.29 6.99
CA TRP A 14 -7.58 42.43 6.98
C TRP A 14 -6.93 42.49 8.36
N LEU A 15 -6.62 41.32 8.92
CA LEU A 15 -5.88 41.18 10.16
C LEU A 15 -4.39 41.06 9.81
N PHE A 16 -3.61 42.06 10.20
CA PHE A 16 -2.19 42.13 9.90
C PHE A 16 -1.33 41.87 11.13
N GLY A 17 -0.26 41.12 10.94
CA GLY A 17 0.78 40.96 11.94
C GLY A 17 1.55 42.26 12.18
N ILE A 18 1.79 42.58 13.45
CA ILE A 18 2.49 43.80 13.89
C ILE A 18 3.75 43.51 14.72
N SER A 19 3.99 42.26 15.11
CA SER A 19 5.10 41.91 15.99
C SER A 19 6.47 42.01 15.31
N GLU A 20 7.49 42.35 16.07
CA GLU A 20 8.89 42.50 15.64
C GLU A 20 9.79 41.41 16.24
N SER A 21 11.03 41.31 15.73
CA SER A 21 12.01 40.30 16.19
C SER A 21 12.42 40.46 17.65
N THR A 22 12.22 41.64 18.24
CA THR A 22 12.49 41.95 19.65
C THR A 22 11.34 41.62 20.59
N ASP A 23 10.16 41.30 20.06
CA ASP A 23 8.98 41.02 20.88
C ASP A 23 9.07 39.66 21.57
N THR A 24 8.30 39.51 22.64
CA THR A 24 8.23 38.26 23.40
C THR A 24 7.63 37.13 22.58
N GLU A 25 7.88 35.87 22.97
CA GLU A 25 7.28 34.73 22.27
C GLU A 25 5.75 34.74 22.31
N GLU A 26 5.15 35.19 23.42
CA GLU A 26 3.70 35.31 23.57
C GLU A 26 3.10 36.31 22.57
N MET A 27 3.76 37.45 22.37
CA MET A 27 3.37 38.44 21.37
C MET A 27 3.56 37.95 19.93
N ARG A 28 4.33 36.88 19.73
CA ARG A 28 4.63 36.26 18.44
C ARG A 28 3.92 34.93 18.24
N ASP A 29 2.92 34.61 19.07
CA ASP A 29 2.16 33.37 18.96
C ASP A 29 1.43 33.28 17.60
N CYS A 30 0.44 34.15 17.40
CA CYS A 30 -0.33 34.21 16.17
C CYS A 30 -0.90 35.60 15.89
N VAL A 31 -1.35 35.82 14.65
CA VAL A 31 -2.10 37.04 14.28
C VAL A 31 -3.55 36.93 14.75
N LEU A 32 -4.14 35.73 14.65
CA LEU A 32 -5.50 35.45 15.08
C LEU A 32 -5.57 34.13 15.85
N ALA A 33 -6.05 34.18 17.10
CA ALA A 33 -6.41 32.99 17.85
C ALA A 33 -7.91 32.66 17.69
N ILE A 34 -8.28 31.38 17.55
CA ILE A 34 -9.66 30.87 17.55
C ILE A 34 -9.78 29.79 18.62
N SER A 35 -10.64 30.01 19.62
CA SER A 35 -10.76 29.10 20.77
C SER A 35 -12.16 29.09 21.40
N GLY A 36 -13.18 29.54 20.66
CA GLY A 36 -14.57 29.54 21.10
C GLY A 36 -15.35 28.28 20.68
N LEU A 37 -16.65 28.32 20.89
CA LEU A 37 -17.61 27.24 20.66
C LEU A 37 -18.75 27.75 19.77
N TYR A 38 -19.33 26.94 18.88
CA TYR A 38 -20.49 27.35 18.07
C TYR A 38 -20.30 28.71 17.36
N LEU A 39 -19.16 28.89 16.68
CA LEU A 39 -18.84 30.12 15.97
C LEU A 39 -19.11 29.97 14.48
N ASN A 40 -19.79 30.93 13.86
CA ASN A 40 -19.76 31.10 12.40
C ASN A 40 -18.93 32.33 12.06
N LEU A 41 -17.87 32.12 11.29
CA LEU A 41 -16.91 33.15 10.93
C LEU A 41 -16.92 33.35 9.43
N TYR A 42 -16.99 34.59 8.95
CA TYR A 42 -17.11 34.90 7.54
C TYR A 42 -15.97 35.81 7.07
N ASN A 43 -15.46 35.54 5.87
CA ASN A 43 -14.54 36.40 5.13
C ASN A 43 -13.23 36.74 5.87
N ILE A 44 -12.69 35.80 6.65
CA ILE A 44 -11.45 36.02 7.40
C ILE A 44 -10.29 36.23 6.42
N ARG A 45 -9.55 37.33 6.59
CA ARG A 45 -8.29 37.58 5.88
C ARG A 45 -7.18 37.86 6.88
N VAL A 46 -6.17 37.01 6.91
CA VAL A 46 -5.04 37.08 7.83
C VAL A 46 -3.74 37.18 7.03
N GLY A 47 -2.84 38.08 7.44
CA GLY A 47 -1.49 38.11 6.90
C GLY A 47 -0.45 38.50 7.93
N ALA A 48 0.56 37.66 8.14
CA ALA A 48 1.66 37.98 9.05
C ALA A 48 2.67 38.96 8.42
N GLY A 49 2.62 39.19 7.11
CA GLY A 49 3.54 40.12 6.44
C GLY A 49 5.01 39.75 6.60
N PHE A 50 5.30 38.44 6.67
CA PHE A 50 6.64 37.88 6.95
C PHE A 50 7.22 38.24 8.33
N LYS A 51 6.39 38.78 9.24
CA LYS A 51 6.76 39.02 10.64
C LYS A 51 6.93 37.70 11.40
N PRO A 52 7.70 37.69 12.51
CA PRO A 52 8.15 36.47 13.17
C PRO A 52 7.07 35.80 14.04
N TYR A 53 5.86 35.61 13.51
CA TYR A 53 4.81 34.85 14.18
C TYR A 53 5.03 33.34 14.01
N LYS A 54 4.72 32.55 15.04
CA LYS A 54 4.72 31.08 14.95
C LYS A 54 3.69 30.61 13.91
N CYS A 55 2.51 31.24 13.86
CA CYS A 55 1.52 30.99 12.81
C CYS A 55 0.63 32.21 12.49
N GLY A 56 -0.07 32.19 11.36
CA GLY A 56 -1.09 33.18 11.05
C GLY A 56 -2.31 33.02 11.95
N ILE A 57 -2.86 31.82 12.01
CA ILE A 57 -4.02 31.47 12.82
C ILE A 57 -3.66 30.34 13.78
N HIS A 58 -3.89 30.54 15.07
CA HIS A 58 -3.81 29.49 16.08
C HIS A 58 -5.22 29.09 16.49
N TRP A 59 -5.65 27.90 16.10
CA TRP A 59 -6.95 27.35 16.41
C TRP A 59 -6.82 26.26 17.45
N VAL A 60 -7.13 26.59 18.70
CA VAL A 60 -6.76 25.77 19.86
C VAL A 60 -7.86 25.74 20.91
N SER A 61 -8.03 24.58 21.53
CA SER A 61 -8.92 24.42 22.69
C SER A 61 -8.29 25.04 23.94
N ILE A 62 -9.08 25.78 24.73
CA ILE A 62 -8.57 26.43 25.95
C ILE A 62 -8.26 25.39 27.04
N SER A 63 -9.07 24.35 27.12
CA SER A 63 -8.90 23.20 28.01
C SER A 63 -9.77 22.04 27.53
N ALA A 64 -9.58 20.83 28.06
CA ALA A 64 -10.48 19.70 27.80
C ALA A 64 -11.95 19.99 28.15
N SER A 65 -12.20 20.86 29.14
CA SER A 65 -13.56 21.30 29.54
C SER A 65 -14.10 22.49 28.72
N ARG A 66 -13.26 23.08 27.87
CA ARG A 66 -13.58 24.25 27.03
C ARG A 66 -13.02 24.04 25.62
N PRO A 67 -13.55 23.03 24.90
CA PRO A 67 -13.09 22.67 23.56
C PRO A 67 -13.40 23.76 22.54
N ALA A 68 -12.59 23.80 21.47
CA ALA A 68 -12.81 24.66 20.31
C ALA A 68 -13.57 23.90 19.21
N GLU A 69 -14.87 23.66 19.40
CA GLU A 69 -15.69 22.78 18.56
C GLU A 69 -16.90 23.51 17.95
N HIS A 70 -17.49 22.89 16.92
CA HIS A 70 -18.65 23.41 16.18
C HIS A 70 -18.43 24.78 15.51
N ILE A 71 -17.22 25.04 15.03
CA ILE A 71 -16.86 26.30 14.36
C ILE A 71 -16.89 26.13 12.85
N LYS A 72 -17.56 27.04 12.15
CA LYS A 72 -17.64 27.06 10.69
C LYS A 72 -17.02 28.35 10.18
N VAL A 73 -16.07 28.22 9.26
CA VAL A 73 -15.44 29.35 8.57
C VAL A 73 -15.90 29.36 7.12
N TYR A 74 -16.40 30.49 6.65
CA TYR A 74 -16.87 30.70 5.28
C TYR A 74 -16.00 31.77 4.62
N GLY A 75 -15.14 31.34 3.69
CA GLY A 75 -14.16 32.21 3.04
C GLY A 75 -13.02 32.57 3.98
N LEU A 76 -11.86 31.91 3.79
CA LEU A 76 -10.65 32.14 4.55
C LEU A 76 -9.47 32.38 3.62
N GLN A 77 -8.75 33.48 3.84
CA GLN A 77 -7.49 33.76 3.16
C GLN A 77 -6.36 33.97 4.18
N VAL A 78 -5.23 33.27 4.00
CA VAL A 78 -4.04 33.38 4.84
C VAL A 78 -2.80 33.57 3.99
N ASN A 79 -2.09 34.69 4.19
CA ASN A 79 -0.97 35.05 3.34
C ASN A 79 0.30 35.40 4.13
N ARG A 80 1.48 35.15 3.53
CA ARG A 80 2.79 35.67 4.01
C ARG A 80 3.11 35.25 5.45
N CYS A 81 2.91 33.97 5.75
CA CYS A 81 3.14 33.36 7.06
C CYS A 81 4.08 32.17 6.91
N GLN A 82 4.93 31.90 7.91
CA GLN A 82 5.70 30.65 7.91
C GLN A 82 4.75 29.45 8.08
N VAL A 83 3.88 29.49 9.09
CA VAL A 83 2.75 28.55 9.24
C VAL A 83 1.45 29.32 9.03
N GLY A 84 0.57 28.83 8.15
CA GLY A 84 -0.72 29.44 7.88
C GLY A 84 -1.68 29.25 9.05
N ILE A 85 -2.06 27.99 9.29
CA ILE A 85 -2.96 27.58 10.38
C ILE A 85 -2.29 26.50 11.22
N GLN A 86 -2.22 26.74 12.52
CA GLN A 86 -1.92 25.74 13.54
C GLN A 86 -3.23 25.30 14.20
N TYR A 87 -3.62 24.04 14.01
CA TYR A 87 -4.82 23.45 14.61
C TYR A 87 -4.42 22.53 15.76
N GLY A 88 -4.73 22.95 16.99
CA GLY A 88 -4.25 22.34 18.22
C GLY A 88 -2.90 22.86 18.68
N ALA A 89 -2.21 22.05 19.48
CA ALA A 89 -0.90 22.37 20.04
C ALA A 89 0.17 22.56 18.94
N TYR A 90 1.24 23.28 19.24
CA TYR A 90 2.37 23.42 18.31
C TYR A 90 3.05 22.06 18.04
N LEU A 91 3.70 21.94 16.88
CA LEU A 91 4.24 20.67 16.38
C LEU A 91 5.31 20.04 17.31
N ASP A 92 6.02 20.90 18.05
CA ASP A 92 7.09 20.61 19.00
C ASP A 92 6.58 20.43 20.44
N ASP A 93 5.28 20.58 20.70
CA ASP A 93 4.70 20.30 22.01
C ASP A 93 4.79 18.79 22.31
N PRO A 94 5.51 18.38 23.37
CA PRO A 94 5.65 16.97 23.73
C PRO A 94 4.38 16.38 24.33
N ASN A 95 3.45 17.20 24.82
CA ASN A 95 2.22 16.77 25.49
C ASN A 95 1.03 17.57 24.94
N PRO A 96 0.66 17.38 23.66
CA PRO A 96 -0.46 18.09 23.08
C PRO A 96 -1.74 17.79 23.88
N LEU A 97 -2.51 18.85 24.18
CA LEU A 97 -3.73 18.74 24.98
C LEU A 97 -4.70 17.76 24.34
N ASP A 98 -5.06 16.70 25.06
CA ASP A 98 -6.14 15.82 24.64
C ASP A 98 -7.51 16.43 24.99
N ALA A 99 -8.12 17.06 23.99
CA ALA A 99 -9.42 17.72 24.10
C ALA A 99 -10.22 17.50 22.81
N PRO A 100 -11.55 17.36 22.89
CA PRO A 100 -12.40 17.39 21.71
C PRO A 100 -12.14 18.68 20.92
N GLN A 101 -11.88 18.54 19.61
CA GLN A 101 -11.84 19.68 18.71
C GLN A 101 -12.43 19.23 17.39
N SER A 102 -13.75 19.06 17.37
CA SER A 102 -14.50 18.41 16.29
C SER A 102 -15.63 19.30 15.76
N GLU A 103 -16.35 18.78 14.74
CA GLU A 103 -17.42 19.51 14.04
C GLU A 103 -16.97 20.86 13.47
N ASN A 104 -15.69 20.95 13.12
CA ASN A 104 -15.06 22.15 12.60
C ASN A 104 -14.93 22.08 11.09
N PHE A 105 -15.36 23.15 10.42
CA PHE A 105 -15.45 23.22 8.97
C PHE A 105 -14.84 24.51 8.42
N ILE A 106 -14.14 24.40 7.30
CA ILE A 106 -13.75 25.54 6.47
C ILE A 106 -14.35 25.36 5.08
N TYR A 107 -15.11 26.34 4.61
CA TYR A 107 -15.68 26.41 3.26
C TYR A 107 -14.95 27.51 2.48
N GLY A 108 -14.12 27.12 1.52
CA GLY A 108 -13.31 28.05 0.74
C GLY A 108 -12.10 28.56 1.51
N ILE A 109 -10.93 27.96 1.25
CA ILE A 109 -9.64 28.40 1.80
C ILE A 109 -8.69 28.88 0.70
N HIS A 110 -7.83 29.85 0.98
CA HIS A 110 -6.81 30.30 0.05
C HIS A 110 -5.52 30.66 0.79
N PHE A 111 -4.46 29.93 0.50
CA PHE A 111 -3.11 30.24 0.97
C PHE A 111 -2.28 30.88 -0.13
N ARG A 112 -1.42 31.84 0.24
CA ARG A 112 -0.44 32.44 -0.68
C ARG A 112 0.82 32.85 0.07
N ALA A 113 1.99 32.54 -0.47
CA ALA A 113 3.27 32.85 0.18
C ALA A 113 3.34 32.27 1.60
N VAL A 114 2.87 31.03 1.77
CA VAL A 114 2.91 30.31 3.05
C VAL A 114 3.82 29.09 2.92
N GLN A 115 4.74 28.89 3.86
CA GLN A 115 5.63 27.72 3.82
C GLN A 115 4.87 26.44 4.22
N ASN A 116 4.12 26.50 5.31
CA ASN A 116 3.36 25.39 5.87
C ASN A 116 1.89 25.80 6.00
N CYS A 117 1.04 25.46 5.02
CA CYS A 117 -0.30 26.04 4.97
C CYS A 117 -1.16 25.60 6.17
N LEU A 118 -1.14 24.31 6.51
CA LEU A 118 -1.92 23.76 7.62
C LEU A 118 -1.12 22.73 8.42
N ILE A 119 -1.12 22.87 9.73
CA ILE A 119 -0.61 21.87 10.66
C ILE A 119 -1.74 21.48 11.60
N LEU A 120 -1.93 20.18 11.82
CA LEU A 120 -2.85 19.65 12.81
C LEU A 120 -2.11 18.75 13.80
N ASN A 121 -2.14 19.16 15.07
CA ASN A 121 -1.55 18.44 16.19
C ASN A 121 -2.47 18.56 17.42
N GLN A 122 -3.69 18.06 17.23
CA GLN A 122 -4.75 18.02 18.25
C GLN A 122 -5.24 16.58 18.39
N PRO A 123 -4.84 15.84 19.45
CA PRO A 123 -5.48 14.58 19.79
C PRO A 123 -6.99 14.80 19.88
N ASN A 124 -7.78 13.85 19.33
CA ASN A 124 -9.24 13.98 19.19
C ASN A 124 -9.71 15.21 18.40
N GLY A 125 -8.83 15.77 17.57
CA GLY A 125 -9.15 16.83 16.62
C GLY A 125 -9.65 16.31 15.28
N ILE A 126 -10.73 16.91 14.76
CA ILE A 126 -11.30 16.62 13.44
C ILE A 126 -11.53 17.95 12.72
N LEU A 127 -10.94 18.11 11.53
CA LEU A 127 -11.15 19.27 10.68
C LEU A 127 -11.57 18.82 9.27
N LYS A 128 -12.65 19.43 8.76
CA LYS A 128 -13.07 19.27 7.36
C LYS A 128 -12.91 20.57 6.59
N ILE A 129 -12.33 20.50 5.39
CA ILE A 129 -12.12 21.63 4.49
C ILE A 129 -12.77 21.29 3.16
N ILE A 130 -13.57 22.20 2.63
CA ILE A 130 -14.30 22.03 1.37
C ILE A 130 -14.06 23.24 0.49
N GLY A 131 -13.47 23.03 -0.69
CA GLY A 131 -13.18 24.09 -1.64
C GLY A 131 -11.99 24.95 -1.24
N GLY A 132 -11.11 25.25 -2.20
CA GLY A 132 -10.02 26.20 -1.98
C GLY A 132 -8.69 25.81 -2.60
N LEU A 133 -7.64 26.54 -2.21
CA LEU A 133 -6.28 26.42 -2.71
C LEU A 133 -5.29 26.34 -1.56
N PHE A 134 -4.53 25.25 -1.50
CA PHE A 134 -3.31 25.09 -0.73
C PHE A 134 -2.12 25.36 -1.64
N ASP A 135 -1.61 26.59 -1.65
CA ASP A 135 -0.39 26.94 -2.38
C ASP A 135 0.77 27.15 -1.41
N CYS A 136 1.65 26.16 -1.33
CA CYS A 136 2.91 26.28 -0.61
C CYS A 136 4.07 26.50 -1.60
N GLY A 137 4.59 27.72 -1.61
CA GLY A 137 5.64 28.14 -2.53
C GLY A 137 6.43 29.34 -2.03
N PRO A 138 7.62 29.59 -2.61
CA PRO A 138 8.52 30.67 -2.23
C PRO A 138 8.02 32.04 -2.71
N SER A 139 6.85 32.11 -3.35
CA SER A 139 6.31 33.37 -3.87
C SER A 139 6.39 34.46 -2.81
N GLU A 140 7.00 35.59 -3.17
CA GLU A 140 7.24 36.76 -2.30
C GLU A 140 8.31 36.56 -1.20
N TRP A 141 8.67 35.33 -0.82
CA TRP A 141 9.73 35.04 0.17
C TRP A 141 11.13 35.43 -0.30
N ASP A 142 11.41 35.34 -1.60
CA ASP A 142 12.72 35.73 -2.17
C ASP A 142 13.00 37.23 -2.03
N THR A 143 11.96 38.04 -1.76
CA THR A 143 12.08 39.49 -1.54
C THR A 143 12.34 39.86 -0.08
N VAL A 144 12.30 38.87 0.83
CA VAL A 144 12.47 39.06 2.27
C VAL A 144 13.93 38.83 2.64
N ALA A 145 14.58 39.86 3.21
CA ALA A 145 15.94 39.74 3.71
C ALA A 145 16.03 38.67 4.81
N SER A 146 16.97 37.73 4.68
CA SER A 146 17.12 36.58 5.60
C SER A 146 15.87 35.72 5.73
N SER A 147 15.19 35.46 4.61
CA SER A 147 13.99 34.63 4.54
C SER A 147 14.18 33.28 5.27
N PRO A 148 13.28 32.93 6.23
CA PRO A 148 13.28 31.63 6.89
C PRO A 148 12.70 30.52 6.01
N TYR A 149 12.28 30.82 4.78
CA TYR A 149 11.67 29.85 3.88
C TYR A 149 12.64 28.71 3.57
N SER A 150 12.16 27.47 3.71
CA SER A 150 12.89 26.26 3.39
C SER A 150 12.02 25.35 2.54
N ALA A 151 12.46 25.10 1.30
CA ALA A 151 11.74 24.25 0.35
C ALA A 151 11.65 22.78 0.81
N VAL A 152 12.65 22.31 1.57
CA VAL A 152 12.67 20.97 2.21
C VAL A 152 11.59 20.87 3.28
N ASN A 153 11.36 21.94 4.03
CA ASN A 153 10.43 21.96 5.16
C ASN A 153 9.03 22.48 4.77
N ALA A 154 8.84 22.96 3.54
CA ALA A 154 7.55 23.41 3.03
C ALA A 154 6.62 22.24 2.71
N TYR A 155 5.33 22.37 3.03
CA TYR A 155 4.28 21.40 2.72
C TYR A 155 2.90 22.06 2.79
N CYS A 156 1.95 21.55 2.00
CA CYS A 156 0.56 21.99 2.01
C CYS A 156 -0.12 21.68 3.34
N PHE A 157 0.07 20.48 3.88
CA PHE A 157 -0.43 20.16 5.22
C PHE A 157 0.38 19.09 5.93
N TYR A 158 0.30 19.09 7.27
CA TYR A 158 0.72 17.98 8.13
C TYR A 158 -0.37 17.63 9.15
N ALA A 159 -1.04 16.49 8.96
CA ALA A 159 -1.98 15.92 9.93
C ALA A 159 -1.25 14.93 10.86
N LYS A 160 -0.62 15.44 11.93
CA LYS A 160 0.22 14.64 12.85
C LYS A 160 -0.62 13.77 13.78
N ASP A 161 -1.48 14.40 14.58
CA ASP A 161 -2.27 13.73 15.63
C ASP A 161 -3.78 14.04 15.53
N SER A 162 -4.26 14.37 14.34
CA SER A 162 -5.66 14.72 14.09
C SER A 162 -6.21 14.07 12.83
N VAL A 163 -7.54 14.05 12.68
CA VAL A 163 -8.23 13.63 11.46
C VAL A 163 -8.47 14.83 10.55
N LEU A 164 -7.95 14.77 9.33
CA LEU A 164 -8.16 15.80 8.31
C LEU A 164 -8.96 15.26 7.14
N SER A 165 -10.00 15.96 6.72
CA SER A 165 -10.70 15.70 5.45
C SER A 165 -10.65 16.95 4.58
N ILE A 166 -10.09 16.83 3.38
CA ILE A 166 -10.05 17.89 2.37
C ILE A 166 -10.83 17.42 1.15
N ASP A 167 -11.79 18.23 0.72
CA ASP A 167 -12.64 17.94 -0.44
C ASP A 167 -12.64 19.11 -1.43
N SER A 168 -12.53 18.80 -2.72
CA SER A 168 -12.66 19.78 -3.81
C SER A 168 -11.66 20.94 -3.72
N CYS A 169 -10.42 20.66 -3.30
CA CYS A 169 -9.35 21.67 -3.21
C CYS A 169 -8.25 21.45 -4.25
N GLU A 170 -7.54 22.52 -4.58
CA GLU A 170 -6.27 22.45 -5.30
C GLU A 170 -5.11 22.41 -4.30
N ILE A 171 -4.14 21.51 -4.51
CA ILE A 171 -3.00 21.26 -3.63
C ILE A 171 -1.71 21.42 -4.44
N LEU A 172 -0.99 22.51 -4.20
CA LEU A 172 0.17 22.96 -4.99
C LEU A 172 1.45 23.06 -4.17
N LYS A 173 2.49 22.40 -4.67
CA LYS A 173 3.89 22.58 -4.27
C LYS A 173 4.78 22.44 -5.49
N VAL A 174 4.67 23.37 -6.42
CA VAL A 174 5.23 23.23 -7.78
C VAL A 174 6.66 23.77 -7.91
N SER A 175 7.09 24.64 -7.00
CA SER A 175 8.33 25.42 -7.13
C SER A 175 9.62 24.67 -6.78
N SER A 176 9.53 23.49 -6.16
CA SER A 176 10.71 22.73 -5.72
C SER A 176 10.47 21.23 -5.71
N THR A 177 11.54 20.48 -5.96
CA THR A 177 11.56 19.01 -5.91
C THR A 177 12.00 18.45 -4.55
N GLU A 178 12.29 19.33 -3.58
CA GLU A 178 12.73 18.97 -2.24
C GLU A 178 11.56 18.72 -1.29
N GLY A 179 11.78 17.92 -0.25
CA GLY A 179 10.78 17.67 0.79
C GLY A 179 9.57 16.88 0.31
N TYR A 180 8.40 17.20 0.87
CA TYR A 180 7.14 16.52 0.64
C TYR A 180 6.02 17.51 0.32
N GLY A 181 5.05 17.12 -0.51
CA GLY A 181 3.84 17.91 -0.77
C GLY A 181 2.95 18.02 0.46
N PHE A 182 2.74 16.89 1.13
CA PHE A 182 1.95 16.78 2.35
C PHE A 182 2.41 15.62 3.22
N LYS A 183 2.02 15.65 4.50
CA LYS A 183 2.40 14.66 5.50
C LYS A 183 1.19 14.27 6.35
N GLY A 184 1.15 13.05 6.89
CA GLY A 184 0.21 12.77 7.97
C GLY A 184 -0.13 11.33 8.25
N ASN A 185 -0.74 11.18 9.43
CA ASN A 185 -1.12 9.94 10.07
C ASN A 185 -2.61 9.65 9.87
N ASN A 186 -3.45 10.67 9.68
CA ASN A 186 -4.87 10.44 9.43
C ASN A 186 -5.48 11.52 8.54
N PHE A 187 -5.54 11.25 7.24
CA PHE A 187 -6.17 12.20 6.32
C PHE A 187 -6.91 11.54 5.16
N ILE A 188 -7.88 12.29 4.64
CA ILE A 188 -8.72 11.93 3.49
C ILE A 188 -8.70 13.09 2.51
N LEU A 189 -8.31 12.82 1.25
CA LEU A 189 -8.41 13.76 0.14
C LEU A 189 -9.44 13.24 -0.86
N THR A 190 -10.44 14.05 -1.19
CA THR A 190 -11.45 13.72 -2.19
C THR A 190 -11.58 14.83 -3.23
N ASN A 191 -11.67 14.47 -4.51
CA ASN A 191 -11.91 15.41 -5.61
C ASN A 191 -10.91 16.59 -5.65
N CYS A 192 -9.68 16.37 -5.18
CA CYS A 192 -8.67 17.42 -5.17
C CYS A 192 -7.87 17.42 -6.48
N SER A 193 -7.45 18.59 -6.96
CA SER A 193 -6.37 18.70 -7.94
C SER A 193 -5.03 18.70 -7.21
N ILE A 194 -4.05 17.90 -7.65
CA ILE A 194 -2.77 17.72 -6.93
C ILE A 194 -1.61 17.94 -7.89
N GLU A 195 -0.84 19.00 -7.66
CA GLU A 195 0.38 19.28 -8.42
C GLU A 195 1.57 19.50 -7.50
N ILE A 196 2.48 18.53 -7.47
CA ILE A 196 3.62 18.52 -6.54
C ILE A 196 4.92 18.24 -7.29
N GLY A 197 5.91 19.12 -7.11
CA GLY A 197 7.25 19.00 -7.66
C GLY A 197 8.13 18.00 -6.92
N SER A 198 7.83 17.68 -5.65
CA SER A 198 8.60 16.76 -4.81
C SER A 198 7.95 15.38 -4.69
N THR A 199 8.33 14.58 -3.67
CA THR A 199 7.50 13.45 -3.23
C THR A 199 6.14 14.01 -2.79
N TRP A 200 5.03 13.38 -3.18
CA TRP A 200 3.70 13.90 -2.83
C TRP A 200 3.44 13.74 -1.35
N GLY A 201 3.46 12.52 -0.84
CA GLY A 201 3.08 12.23 0.54
C GLY A 201 4.19 11.57 1.35
N TYR A 202 4.41 12.06 2.58
CA TYR A 202 5.05 11.30 3.66
C TYR A 202 3.97 10.73 4.59
N ILE A 203 3.80 9.42 4.59
CA ILE A 203 2.68 8.75 5.28
C ILE A 203 3.20 8.01 6.50
N ASP A 204 2.80 8.46 7.68
CA ASP A 204 3.12 7.85 8.98
C ASP A 204 1.92 7.11 9.62
N GLY A 205 0.81 6.96 8.88
CA GLY A 205 -0.37 6.21 9.32
C GLY A 205 -1.43 5.91 8.26
N LYS A 206 -2.66 6.31 8.49
CA LYS A 206 -3.82 6.11 7.60
C LYS A 206 -4.01 7.29 6.65
N ALA A 207 -4.03 7.00 5.35
CA ALA A 207 -4.34 7.98 4.32
C ALA A 207 -5.32 7.39 3.30
N THR A 208 -6.28 8.18 2.83
CA THR A 208 -7.16 7.82 1.71
C THR A 208 -7.21 8.97 0.71
N ILE A 209 -6.97 8.67 -0.56
CA ILE A 209 -6.94 9.65 -1.63
C ILE A 209 -7.83 9.14 -2.77
N THR A 210 -8.81 9.95 -3.15
CA THR A 210 -9.71 9.69 -4.27
C THR A 210 -9.80 10.92 -5.15
N GLN A 211 -9.32 10.79 -6.38
CA GLN A 211 -9.11 11.89 -7.30
C GLN A 211 -8.97 11.33 -8.72
N ASP A 212 -9.93 11.60 -9.58
CA ASP A 212 -10.05 10.99 -10.90
C ASP A 212 -9.39 11.80 -12.04
N ASP A 213 -9.01 13.06 -11.77
CA ASP A 213 -8.38 13.96 -12.74
C ASP A 213 -7.43 14.98 -12.08
N ALA A 214 -6.51 15.56 -12.85
CA ALA A 214 -5.60 16.66 -12.45
C ALA A 214 -4.51 16.33 -11.42
N GLY A 215 -3.89 15.16 -11.52
CA GLY A 215 -2.69 14.80 -10.75
C GLY A 215 -1.40 14.92 -11.55
N TYR A 216 -0.47 15.80 -11.16
CA TYR A 216 0.83 15.97 -11.84
C TYR A 216 2.03 15.99 -10.88
N GLN A 217 3.04 15.17 -11.18
CA GLN A 217 4.32 15.19 -10.50
C GLN A 217 5.39 15.88 -11.34
N GLY A 218 5.87 17.03 -10.86
CA GLY A 218 6.96 17.77 -11.51
C GLY A 218 8.34 17.13 -11.30
N GLY A 219 8.57 16.50 -10.14
CA GLY A 219 9.82 15.83 -9.81
C GLY A 219 9.91 14.43 -10.38
N ILE A 220 10.30 14.30 -11.64
CA ILE A 220 10.32 13.02 -12.36
C ILE A 220 11.14 11.91 -11.67
N ASN A 221 12.14 12.26 -10.85
CA ASN A 221 13.02 11.33 -10.13
C ASN A 221 12.62 11.13 -8.66
N LYS A 222 11.45 11.62 -8.24
CA LYS A 222 10.94 11.51 -6.87
C LYS A 222 9.85 10.46 -6.80
N ASN A 223 9.77 9.77 -5.66
CA ASN A 223 8.69 8.82 -5.42
C ASN A 223 7.35 9.56 -5.34
N LEU A 224 6.22 8.89 -5.58
CA LEU A 224 4.91 9.51 -5.29
C LEU A 224 4.69 9.55 -3.77
N PHE A 225 4.85 8.41 -3.09
CA PHE A 225 4.66 8.29 -1.65
C PHE A 225 5.87 7.67 -0.97
N GLU A 226 6.21 8.21 0.20
CA GLU A 226 7.20 7.66 1.13
C GLU A 226 6.48 7.22 2.41
N ILE A 227 6.62 5.95 2.78
CA ILE A 227 6.08 5.41 4.03
C ILE A 227 7.11 5.58 5.14
N ALA A 228 6.69 6.16 6.26
CA ALA A 228 7.57 6.44 7.38
C ALA A 228 8.14 5.14 8.00
N PRO A 229 9.41 5.14 8.46
CA PRO A 229 9.97 3.99 9.17
C PRO A 229 9.13 3.59 10.38
N GLY A 230 8.86 2.30 10.52
CA GLY A 230 8.06 1.75 11.61
C GLY A 230 6.56 2.04 11.53
N ALA A 231 6.08 2.73 10.49
CA ALA A 231 4.66 3.06 10.37
C ALA A 231 3.78 1.81 10.34
N GLU A 232 2.63 1.91 11.00
CA GLU A 232 1.54 0.96 10.92
C GLU A 232 0.32 1.68 10.31
N GLY A 233 -0.52 0.96 9.58
CA GLY A 233 -1.72 1.55 8.96
C GLY A 233 -1.86 1.23 7.48
N ARG A 234 -2.47 2.16 6.75
CA ARG A 234 -2.79 1.94 5.33
C ARG A 234 -2.82 3.22 4.50
N LEU A 235 -2.33 3.13 3.27
CA LEU A 235 -2.59 4.10 2.21
C LEU A 235 -3.61 3.51 1.23
N ASN A 236 -4.74 4.18 1.02
CA ASN A 236 -5.72 3.81 0.00
C ASN A 236 -5.73 4.85 -1.12
N LEU A 237 -5.44 4.42 -2.34
CA LEU A 237 -5.55 5.21 -3.56
C LEU A 237 -6.71 4.62 -4.37
N ASN A 238 -7.86 5.29 -4.40
CA ASN A 238 -9.06 4.76 -5.05
C ASN A 238 -9.55 5.73 -6.09
N THR A 239 -9.73 5.28 -7.34
CA THR A 239 -10.05 6.19 -8.44
C THR A 239 -9.04 7.34 -8.43
N PHE A 240 -7.76 7.00 -8.53
CA PHE A 240 -6.63 7.92 -8.37
C PHE A 240 -5.92 8.14 -9.72
N PHE A 241 -5.57 9.37 -10.05
CA PHE A 241 -4.85 9.70 -11.28
C PHE A 241 -3.55 10.44 -10.99
N ALA A 242 -2.42 9.90 -11.44
CA ALA A 242 -1.13 10.58 -11.37
C ALA A 242 -0.38 10.49 -12.68
N LYS A 243 0.09 11.64 -13.18
CA LYS A 243 0.95 11.72 -14.37
C LYS A 243 2.28 12.40 -14.07
N ARG A 244 3.30 12.10 -14.88
CA ARG A 244 4.58 12.86 -14.91
C ARG A 244 4.95 13.23 -16.34
N ALA A 245 6.05 13.96 -16.53
CA ALA A 245 6.54 14.34 -17.85
C ALA A 245 6.92 13.11 -18.71
N ALA A 246 6.64 13.19 -20.01
CA ALA A 246 6.87 12.10 -20.95
C ALA A 246 8.33 11.96 -21.39
N GLY A 247 8.72 10.74 -21.81
CA GLY A 247 10.03 10.47 -22.42
C GLY A 247 11.21 10.29 -21.44
N PHE A 248 10.94 10.25 -20.13
CA PHE A 248 11.98 10.03 -19.11
C PHE A 248 11.89 8.64 -18.48
N ASP A 249 13.01 7.91 -18.42
CA ASP A 249 13.12 6.73 -17.56
C ASP A 249 13.55 7.16 -16.16
N SER A 250 12.78 6.78 -15.15
CA SER A 250 12.93 7.28 -13.79
C SER A 250 13.21 6.14 -12.82
N PRO A 251 14.17 6.33 -11.89
CA PRO A 251 14.43 5.36 -10.84
C PRO A 251 13.33 5.33 -9.77
N ALA A 252 12.44 6.31 -9.74
CA ALA A 252 11.45 6.47 -8.68
C ALA A 252 10.35 5.41 -8.69
N TYR A 253 9.80 5.18 -7.49
CA TYR A 253 8.69 4.26 -7.25
C TYR A 253 7.42 5.03 -6.89
N ILE A 254 6.26 4.44 -7.14
CA ILE A 254 4.98 4.98 -6.69
C ILE A 254 4.93 4.93 -5.17
N ILE A 255 5.32 3.79 -4.58
CA ILE A 255 5.40 3.57 -3.15
C ILE A 255 6.83 3.20 -2.75
N ASN A 256 7.42 3.98 -1.84
CA ASN A 256 8.72 3.69 -1.24
C ASN A 256 8.65 3.62 0.30
N GLY A 257 9.71 3.13 0.96
CA GLY A 257 9.81 3.10 2.43
C GLY A 257 9.26 1.83 3.10
N LEU A 258 8.54 0.97 2.37
CA LEU A 258 7.92 -0.23 2.95
C LEU A 258 8.90 -1.23 3.56
N ALA A 259 10.16 -1.28 3.11
CA ALA A 259 11.19 -2.13 3.72
C ALA A 259 11.36 -1.88 5.23
N ALA A 260 11.24 -0.61 5.65
CA ALA A 260 11.31 -0.18 7.04
C ALA A 260 9.95 -0.12 7.74
N ALA A 261 8.85 -0.46 7.05
CA ALA A 261 7.48 -0.41 7.57
C ALA A 261 6.72 -1.72 7.23
N PRO A 262 7.16 -2.88 7.77
CA PRO A 262 6.67 -4.19 7.33
C PRO A 262 5.20 -4.48 7.64
N LYS A 263 4.56 -3.69 8.53
CA LYS A 263 3.15 -3.83 8.89
C LYS A 263 2.24 -2.85 8.14
N PHE A 264 2.80 -1.94 7.35
CA PHE A 264 2.05 -0.97 6.58
C PHE A 264 1.50 -1.60 5.30
N ARG A 265 0.24 -1.29 4.96
CA ARG A 265 -0.42 -1.82 3.76
C ARG A 265 -0.75 -0.71 2.76
N VAL A 266 -0.74 -1.02 1.48
CA VAL A 266 -1.16 -0.08 0.44
C VAL A 266 -2.21 -0.73 -0.44
N ASN A 267 -3.32 -0.04 -0.68
CA ASN A 267 -4.36 -0.44 -1.62
C ASN A 267 -4.45 0.61 -2.73
N ILE A 268 -4.44 0.16 -3.98
CA ILE A 268 -4.56 0.98 -5.18
C ILE A 268 -5.69 0.36 -5.99
N ASP A 269 -6.81 1.05 -6.19
CA ASP A 269 -7.96 0.54 -6.96
C ASP A 269 -8.43 1.59 -7.98
N LYS A 270 -8.91 1.12 -9.14
CA LYS A 270 -9.48 1.95 -10.22
C LYS A 270 -8.60 3.13 -10.62
N SER A 271 -7.29 2.97 -10.56
CA SER A 271 -6.34 4.07 -10.68
C SER A 271 -5.69 4.15 -12.06
N TYR A 272 -5.19 5.32 -12.45
CA TYR A 272 -4.47 5.51 -13.70
C TYR A 272 -3.15 6.26 -13.46
N PHE A 273 -2.04 5.61 -13.81
CA PHE A 273 -0.69 6.15 -13.69
C PHE A 273 -0.09 6.40 -15.08
N SER A 274 -0.07 7.66 -15.52
CA SER A 274 0.49 8.05 -16.82
C SER A 274 1.97 8.41 -16.71
N GLU A 275 2.76 7.94 -17.68
CA GLU A 275 4.22 7.98 -17.72
C GLU A 275 4.93 7.13 -16.65
N TRP A 276 4.19 6.24 -15.99
CA TRP A 276 4.68 5.24 -15.03
C TRP A 276 4.64 3.84 -15.63
N THR A 277 5.41 2.94 -15.04
CA THR A 277 5.45 1.53 -15.42
C THR A 277 5.06 0.64 -14.25
N ALA A 278 4.39 -0.48 -14.53
CA ALA A 278 3.92 -1.44 -13.54
C ALA A 278 5.01 -1.94 -12.57
N ASN A 279 6.24 -2.11 -13.06
CA ASN A 279 7.40 -2.53 -12.25
C ASN A 279 7.90 -1.45 -11.27
N LYS A 280 7.34 -0.23 -11.31
CA LYS A 280 7.66 0.87 -10.39
C LYS A 280 6.62 1.07 -9.29
N VAL A 281 5.70 0.13 -9.09
CA VAL A 281 4.74 0.19 -7.97
C VAL A 281 5.48 0.30 -6.63
N THR A 282 6.45 -0.58 -6.36
CA THR A 282 7.32 -0.47 -5.19
C THR A 282 8.63 -1.24 -5.39
N SER A 283 9.67 -0.87 -4.65
CA SER A 283 10.99 -1.49 -4.66
C SER A 283 11.12 -2.68 -3.70
N ALA A 284 10.27 -2.73 -2.67
CA ALA A 284 10.35 -3.69 -1.59
C ALA A 284 8.96 -3.97 -1.03
N ARG A 285 8.79 -5.12 -0.36
CA ARG A 285 7.54 -5.51 0.30
C ARG A 285 6.34 -5.43 -0.64
N ARG A 286 6.49 -5.92 -1.87
CA ARG A 286 5.40 -5.93 -2.86
C ARG A 286 4.17 -6.70 -2.37
N GLU A 287 4.36 -7.67 -1.48
CA GLU A 287 3.32 -8.41 -0.77
C GLU A 287 2.41 -7.53 0.12
N ASN A 288 2.85 -6.31 0.47
CA ASN A 288 2.07 -5.35 1.24
C ASN A 288 1.30 -4.35 0.38
N VAL A 289 1.47 -4.40 -0.95
CA VAL A 289 0.82 -3.51 -1.90
C VAL A 289 -0.18 -4.31 -2.70
N TYR A 290 -1.40 -3.79 -2.77
CA TYR A 290 -2.51 -4.41 -3.45
C TYR A 290 -3.04 -3.48 -4.54
N VAL A 291 -2.96 -3.88 -5.81
CA VAL A 291 -3.25 -3.03 -6.97
C VAL A 291 -4.37 -3.63 -7.83
N GLN A 292 -5.59 -3.11 -7.77
CA GLN A 292 -6.73 -3.57 -8.56
C GLN A 292 -7.11 -2.58 -9.66
N ASN A 293 -7.65 -3.10 -10.77
CA ASN A 293 -8.27 -2.28 -11.83
C ASN A 293 -7.44 -1.05 -12.22
N THR A 294 -6.11 -1.17 -12.26
CA THR A 294 -5.21 -0.03 -12.36
C THR A 294 -4.45 -0.07 -13.67
N ARG A 295 -4.46 1.06 -14.39
CA ARG A 295 -3.80 1.23 -15.68
C ARG A 295 -2.51 2.01 -15.54
N PHE A 296 -1.51 1.64 -16.32
CA PHE A 296 -0.23 2.31 -16.45
C PHE A 296 0.05 2.60 -17.92
N THR A 297 0.52 3.80 -18.24
CA THR A 297 0.98 4.11 -19.61
C THR A 297 2.38 4.70 -19.60
N LYS A 298 3.16 4.43 -20.65
CA LYS A 298 4.50 5.01 -20.84
C LYS A 298 4.77 5.32 -22.30
N VAL A 299 5.18 6.54 -22.62
CA VAL A 299 5.66 6.88 -23.97
C VAL A 299 7.15 6.60 -24.08
N VAL A 300 7.52 5.77 -25.07
CA VAL A 300 8.91 5.49 -25.45
C VAL A 300 9.03 5.70 -26.95
N SER A 301 9.92 6.61 -27.37
CA SER A 301 10.17 6.93 -28.79
C SER A 301 8.88 7.26 -29.59
N GLY A 302 7.94 7.97 -28.97
CA GLY A 302 6.67 8.37 -29.59
C GLY A 302 5.59 7.28 -29.60
N VAL A 303 5.88 6.07 -29.10
CA VAL A 303 4.91 4.97 -28.96
C VAL A 303 4.43 4.91 -27.51
N THR A 304 3.11 4.85 -27.31
CA THR A 304 2.50 4.67 -25.98
C THR A 304 2.37 3.18 -25.68
N TYR A 305 3.03 2.73 -24.63
CA TYR A 305 2.88 1.41 -24.05
C TYR A 305 1.87 1.46 -22.93
N GLU A 306 1.03 0.44 -22.84
CA GLU A 306 0.03 0.31 -21.79
C GLU A 306 0.19 -1.03 -21.06
N SER A 307 0.02 -1.00 -19.74
CA SER A 307 -0.11 -2.20 -18.93
C SER A 307 -1.22 -2.01 -17.90
N ASN A 308 -1.97 -3.08 -17.63
CA ASN A 308 -3.02 -3.07 -16.63
C ASN A 308 -2.64 -4.07 -15.53
N ILE A 309 -2.72 -3.66 -14.27
CA ILE A 309 -2.53 -4.52 -13.10
C ILE A 309 -3.88 -4.73 -12.43
N ASN A 310 -4.18 -6.00 -12.16
CA ASN A 310 -5.25 -6.40 -11.27
C ASN A 310 -4.71 -7.51 -10.36
N ASP A 311 -4.11 -7.11 -9.24
CA ASP A 311 -3.48 -7.96 -8.24
C ASP A 311 -4.45 -8.89 -7.52
N GLN A 312 -5.78 -8.66 -7.62
CA GLN A 312 -6.85 -9.35 -6.89
C GLN A 312 -6.41 -10.25 -5.70
N ASP A 313 -6.66 -9.84 -4.46
CA ASP A 313 -6.80 -10.61 -3.24
C ASP A 313 -8.20 -10.29 -2.66
N ARG A 314 -9.22 -10.71 -3.42
CA ARG A 314 -10.21 -11.67 -2.89
C ARG A 314 -9.96 -13.02 -3.55
N ASN A 315 -8.68 -13.39 -3.57
CA ASN A 315 -8.21 -14.55 -4.27
C ASN A 315 -7.87 -15.59 -3.20
N LEU A 316 -8.82 -16.50 -2.98
CA LEU A 316 -8.53 -17.72 -2.25
C LEU A 316 -7.40 -18.44 -3.00
N ASN A 317 -6.24 -18.59 -2.37
CA ASN A 317 -5.24 -19.52 -2.86
C ASN A 317 -5.82 -20.93 -2.72
N ILE A 318 -6.31 -21.49 -3.82
CA ILE A 318 -6.97 -22.80 -3.81
C ILE A 318 -5.98 -23.94 -3.56
N ALA A 319 -4.68 -23.66 -3.58
CA ALA A 319 -3.62 -24.58 -3.18
C ALA A 319 -3.23 -24.49 -1.69
N ALA A 320 -4.04 -23.83 -0.84
CA ALA A 320 -3.72 -23.64 0.58
C ALA A 320 -3.60 -24.93 1.40
N SER A 321 -4.11 -26.06 0.88
CA SER A 321 -3.97 -27.39 1.50
C SER A 321 -2.64 -28.08 1.18
N VAL A 322 -1.74 -27.44 0.44
CA VAL A 322 -0.42 -27.96 0.04
C VAL A 322 0.66 -27.14 0.71
N ASP A 323 1.70 -27.79 1.22
CA ASP A 323 2.95 -27.11 1.59
C ASP A 323 3.68 -26.57 0.35
N THR A 324 3.36 -25.35 -0.05
CA THR A 324 3.94 -24.70 -1.22
C THR A 324 5.28 -24.02 -0.96
N THR A 325 5.78 -24.09 0.27
CA THR A 325 7.00 -23.40 0.74
C THR A 325 8.12 -24.37 1.14
N GLY A 326 7.80 -25.65 1.29
CA GLY A 326 8.68 -26.67 1.85
C GLY A 326 8.93 -26.49 3.35
N GLU A 327 8.14 -25.68 4.05
CA GLU A 327 8.34 -25.41 5.48
C GLU A 327 8.13 -26.66 6.34
N ASN A 328 7.21 -27.54 5.94
CA ASN A 328 6.89 -28.79 6.64
C ASN A 328 7.63 -30.00 6.05
N MET A 329 8.46 -29.77 5.03
CA MET A 329 9.28 -30.80 4.39
C MET A 329 10.51 -31.15 5.26
N SER A 330 10.89 -32.43 5.27
CA SER A 330 12.15 -32.88 5.88
C SER A 330 13.37 -32.33 5.14
N THR A 331 14.46 -32.09 5.87
CA THR A 331 15.77 -31.71 5.30
C THR A 331 16.56 -32.91 4.76
N ALA A 332 16.06 -34.14 4.93
CA ALA A 332 16.73 -35.35 4.46
C ALA A 332 16.82 -35.39 2.92
N SER A 333 18.01 -35.71 2.39
CA SER A 333 18.29 -35.76 0.96
C SER A 333 17.98 -37.15 0.38
N ASP A 334 16.71 -37.47 0.26
CA ASP A 334 16.24 -38.76 -0.28
C ASP A 334 15.02 -38.57 -1.21
N THR A 335 14.43 -39.68 -1.65
CA THR A 335 13.29 -39.71 -2.59
C THR A 335 11.96 -40.06 -1.91
N ASP A 336 11.96 -40.24 -0.59
CA ASP A 336 10.76 -40.59 0.17
C ASP A 336 9.77 -39.43 0.14
N GLN A 337 8.47 -39.74 0.28
CA GLN A 337 7.42 -38.73 0.41
C GLN A 337 7.73 -37.79 1.58
N LYS A 338 7.58 -36.48 1.36
CA LYS A 338 7.79 -35.46 2.40
C LYS A 338 6.70 -34.42 2.32
N SER A 339 6.09 -34.11 3.47
CA SER A 339 4.93 -33.21 3.51
C SER A 339 3.87 -33.68 2.49
N ASP A 340 3.31 -32.76 1.72
CA ASP A 340 2.34 -33.07 0.68
C ASP A 340 2.98 -33.45 -0.67
N TRP A 341 4.29 -33.74 -0.74
CA TRP A 341 5.01 -33.95 -2.00
C TRP A 341 5.55 -35.38 -2.15
N ASN A 342 5.39 -35.94 -3.36
CA ASN A 342 5.87 -37.26 -3.71
C ASN A 342 6.66 -37.28 -5.02
N MET A 343 7.72 -38.07 -5.10
CA MET A 343 8.49 -38.30 -6.32
C MET A 343 7.86 -39.45 -7.12
N TYR A 344 7.46 -39.17 -8.37
CA TYR A 344 6.65 -40.12 -9.15
C TYR A 344 7.44 -40.81 -10.27
N VAL A 345 8.35 -40.11 -10.93
CA VAL A 345 9.19 -40.65 -12.00
C VAL A 345 10.64 -40.33 -11.72
N TYR A 346 11.46 -41.38 -11.75
CA TYR A 346 12.90 -41.33 -11.63
C TYR A 346 13.55 -42.00 -12.83
N THR A 347 13.92 -41.22 -13.86
CA THR A 347 14.74 -41.70 -14.98
C THR A 347 16.19 -41.21 -14.87
N GLY A 348 16.50 -40.50 -13.79
CA GLY A 348 17.84 -39.98 -13.54
C GLY A 348 18.85 -41.05 -13.15
N THR A 349 20.13 -40.71 -13.27
CA THR A 349 21.24 -41.51 -12.72
C THR A 349 22.13 -40.60 -11.87
N GLY A 350 22.74 -41.16 -10.82
CA GLY A 350 23.53 -40.41 -9.84
C GLY A 350 22.70 -39.90 -8.65
N THR A 351 22.99 -38.68 -8.16
CA THR A 351 22.37 -38.12 -6.96
C THR A 351 21.02 -37.50 -7.28
N VAL A 352 19.95 -38.10 -6.76
CA VAL A 352 18.60 -37.55 -6.87
C VAL A 352 17.86 -37.57 -5.55
N TYR A 353 17.26 -36.44 -5.23
CA TYR A 353 16.48 -36.23 -4.03
C TYR A 353 15.56 -35.01 -4.17
N PHE A 354 14.65 -34.88 -3.22
CA PHE A 354 14.02 -33.60 -2.93
C PHE A 354 13.96 -33.36 -1.41
N ARG A 355 14.08 -32.11 -0.99
CA ARG A 355 14.19 -31.74 0.43
C ARG A 355 13.82 -30.29 0.69
N LYS A 356 13.66 -29.97 1.98
CA LYS A 356 13.67 -28.58 2.48
C LYS A 356 15.09 -28.00 2.38
N ASN A 357 15.19 -26.82 1.77
CA ASN A 357 16.41 -26.01 1.74
C ASN A 357 16.15 -24.67 2.43
N THR A 358 17.05 -24.30 3.35
CA THR A 358 16.98 -23.06 4.15
C THR A 358 18.17 -22.12 3.90
N ALA A 359 19.12 -22.54 3.06
CA ALA A 359 20.36 -21.81 2.81
C ALA A 359 20.27 -20.89 1.58
N ASP A 360 19.52 -21.31 0.55
CA ASP A 360 19.27 -20.53 -0.66
C ASP A 360 17.75 -20.30 -0.77
N VAL A 361 17.29 -19.14 -0.29
CA VAL A 361 15.87 -18.79 -0.21
C VAL A 361 15.68 -17.33 -0.65
N PRO A 362 14.54 -16.98 -1.30
CA PRO A 362 14.25 -15.60 -1.62
C PRO A 362 13.95 -14.80 -0.35
N ALA A 363 14.19 -13.48 -0.40
CA ALA A 363 13.90 -12.60 0.72
C ALA A 363 12.43 -12.72 1.15
N GLY A 364 12.19 -12.88 2.46
CA GLY A 364 10.85 -13.04 3.03
C GLY A 364 10.40 -14.49 3.25
N PHE A 365 11.14 -15.49 2.76
CA PHE A 365 10.83 -16.91 2.94
C PHE A 365 11.83 -17.57 3.90
N ARG A 366 11.38 -18.57 4.66
CA ARG A 366 12.22 -19.33 5.62
C ARG A 366 12.79 -20.61 5.01
N SER A 367 12.16 -21.13 3.97
CA SER A 367 12.59 -22.31 3.24
C SER A 367 12.10 -22.29 1.79
N CYS A 368 12.68 -23.20 1.01
CA CYS A 368 12.19 -23.59 -0.29
C CYS A 368 12.24 -25.13 -0.45
N ILE A 369 11.56 -25.62 -1.47
CA ILE A 369 11.63 -27.00 -1.96
C ILE A 369 12.79 -27.06 -2.94
N GLU A 370 13.77 -27.91 -2.64
CA GLU A 370 14.86 -28.26 -3.56
C GLU A 370 14.58 -29.60 -4.21
N VAL A 371 14.65 -29.67 -5.53
CA VAL A 371 14.68 -30.93 -6.30
C VAL A 371 16.03 -31.02 -6.99
N LYS A 372 16.84 -32.02 -6.62
CA LYS A 372 18.18 -32.25 -7.18
C LYS A 372 18.15 -33.44 -8.11
N VAL A 373 18.70 -33.26 -9.32
CA VAL A 373 18.95 -34.33 -10.30
C VAL A 373 20.34 -34.17 -10.91
N THR A 374 21.26 -35.11 -10.70
CA THR A 374 22.60 -35.05 -11.31
C THR A 374 22.57 -35.24 -12.83
N SER A 375 21.85 -36.24 -13.32
CA SER A 375 21.71 -36.56 -14.76
C SER A 375 20.33 -37.18 -15.00
N GLY A 376 19.73 -36.92 -16.17
CA GLY A 376 18.37 -37.31 -16.52
C GLY A 376 17.30 -36.39 -15.91
N ILE A 377 16.06 -36.89 -15.79
CA ILE A 377 14.91 -36.09 -15.38
C ILE A 377 14.20 -36.74 -14.19
N SER A 378 13.71 -35.95 -13.24
CA SER A 378 12.85 -36.43 -12.15
C SER A 378 11.79 -35.42 -11.79
N TYR A 379 10.63 -35.93 -11.36
CA TYR A 379 9.43 -35.12 -11.15
C TYR A 379 8.89 -35.40 -9.76
N ILE A 380 8.59 -34.33 -9.03
CA ILE A 380 7.77 -34.39 -7.83
C ILE A 380 6.41 -33.77 -8.10
N TYR A 381 5.39 -34.30 -7.46
CA TYR A 381 4.02 -33.81 -7.49
C TYR A 381 3.59 -33.42 -6.09
N SER A 382 2.84 -32.32 -5.98
CA SER A 382 2.10 -32.02 -4.78
C SER A 382 0.89 -32.94 -4.65
N SER A 383 0.33 -32.99 -3.44
CA SER A 383 -1.02 -33.47 -3.22
C SER A 383 -1.98 -32.64 -4.06
N LYS A 384 -3.05 -33.30 -4.51
CA LYS A 384 -4.05 -32.67 -5.36
C LYS A 384 -4.96 -31.81 -4.50
N PHE A 385 -5.41 -30.69 -5.05
CA PHE A 385 -6.35 -29.77 -4.42
C PHE A 385 -7.51 -29.48 -5.38
N PRO A 386 -8.71 -29.18 -4.86
CA PRO A 386 -9.90 -29.01 -5.68
C PRO A 386 -9.79 -27.80 -6.61
N VAL A 387 -10.33 -27.93 -7.83
CA VAL A 387 -10.49 -26.83 -8.78
C VAL A 387 -11.80 -26.97 -9.56
N PHE A 388 -12.31 -25.87 -10.09
CA PHE A 388 -13.47 -25.89 -10.97
C PHE A 388 -13.02 -25.90 -12.44
N GLY A 389 -13.53 -26.86 -13.21
CA GLY A 389 -13.28 -26.90 -14.65
C GLY A 389 -13.79 -25.65 -15.35
N GLY A 390 -12.99 -25.07 -16.24
CA GLY A 390 -13.26 -23.80 -16.90
C GLY A 390 -12.89 -22.55 -16.09
N ALA A 391 -12.37 -22.68 -14.86
CA ALA A 391 -11.97 -21.53 -14.06
C ALA A 391 -10.73 -20.82 -14.64
N SER A 392 -10.80 -19.50 -14.76
CA SER A 392 -9.65 -18.63 -15.00
C SER A 392 -8.92 -18.38 -13.68
N LEU A 393 -7.63 -18.68 -13.67
CA LEU A 393 -6.80 -18.71 -12.47
C LEU A 393 -5.46 -18.02 -12.73
N VAL A 394 -4.78 -17.60 -11.67
CA VAL A 394 -3.41 -17.06 -11.73
C VAL A 394 -2.50 -17.97 -10.93
N PHE A 395 -1.51 -18.55 -11.61
CA PHE A 395 -0.38 -19.19 -10.95
C PHE A 395 0.59 -18.13 -10.45
N SER A 396 1.12 -18.31 -9.25
CA SER A 396 2.27 -17.54 -8.76
C SER A 396 3.27 -18.41 -8.00
N GLY A 397 4.53 -17.99 -7.96
CA GLY A 397 5.57 -18.70 -7.22
C GLY A 397 6.93 -18.03 -7.35
N TRP A 398 7.89 -18.46 -6.54
CA TRP A 398 9.29 -18.08 -6.68
C TRP A 398 10.11 -19.29 -7.07
N ALA A 399 11.00 -19.12 -8.04
CA ALA A 399 11.90 -20.18 -8.43
C ALA A 399 13.29 -19.67 -8.82
N LYS A 400 14.25 -20.58 -8.69
CA LYS A 400 15.65 -20.45 -9.07
C LYS A 400 16.15 -21.84 -9.46
N TYR A 401 17.22 -21.92 -10.24
CA TYR A 401 17.94 -23.18 -10.45
C TYR A 401 19.43 -22.98 -10.26
N THR A 402 20.21 -24.02 -10.01
CA THR A 402 21.67 -23.90 -9.82
C THR A 402 22.43 -24.17 -11.12
N THR A 403 21.96 -25.18 -11.85
CA THR A 403 22.42 -25.66 -13.15
C THR A 403 21.24 -26.42 -13.75
N GLY A 404 21.12 -26.48 -15.07
CA GLY A 404 19.98 -27.16 -15.68
C GLY A 404 19.99 -27.12 -17.20
N ASN A 405 19.07 -27.88 -17.79
CA ASN A 405 18.76 -27.84 -19.20
C ASN A 405 17.31 -27.32 -19.41
N LEU A 406 16.85 -27.33 -20.67
CA LEU A 406 15.51 -26.90 -21.07
C LEU A 406 14.37 -27.78 -20.52
N GLU A 407 14.65 -28.80 -19.70
CA GLU A 407 13.61 -29.71 -19.18
C GLU A 407 13.20 -29.36 -17.74
N GLN A 408 13.93 -28.45 -17.08
CA GLN A 408 13.52 -27.95 -15.76
C GLN A 408 12.28 -27.06 -15.88
N LYS A 409 11.24 -27.41 -15.13
CA LYS A 409 9.96 -26.69 -15.19
C LYS A 409 9.20 -26.77 -13.87
N VAL A 410 8.31 -25.81 -13.70
CA VAL A 410 7.18 -25.87 -12.76
C VAL A 410 5.92 -25.82 -13.60
N SER A 411 4.96 -26.69 -13.28
CA SER A 411 3.72 -26.82 -14.03
C SER A 411 2.51 -26.95 -13.11
N VAL A 412 1.35 -26.56 -13.62
CA VAL A 412 0.05 -26.92 -13.03
C VAL A 412 -0.51 -28.09 -13.82
N VAL A 413 -0.85 -29.17 -13.12
CA VAL A 413 -1.36 -30.40 -13.70
C VAL A 413 -2.84 -30.52 -13.37
N TRP A 414 -3.68 -30.65 -14.39
CA TRP A 414 -5.13 -30.71 -14.29
C TRP A 414 -5.61 -32.15 -14.31
N VAL A 415 -6.54 -32.49 -13.41
CA VAL A 415 -6.98 -33.86 -13.18
C VAL A 415 -8.51 -33.95 -13.19
N ASP A 416 -9.04 -34.97 -13.88
CA ASP A 416 -10.47 -35.27 -13.88
C ASP A 416 -10.94 -36.04 -12.63
N ALA A 417 -12.25 -36.29 -12.54
CA ALA A 417 -12.85 -37.01 -11.41
C ALA A 417 -12.42 -38.49 -11.32
N ALA A 418 -11.95 -39.07 -12.43
CA ALA A 418 -11.39 -40.42 -12.49
C ALA A 418 -9.89 -40.44 -12.17
N ASN A 419 -9.33 -39.31 -11.72
CA ASN A 419 -7.93 -39.12 -11.33
C ASN A 419 -6.91 -39.16 -12.50
N ASN A 420 -7.38 -39.03 -13.75
CA ASN A 420 -6.52 -38.94 -14.94
C ASN A 420 -6.04 -37.51 -15.17
N VAL A 421 -4.81 -37.35 -15.65
CA VAL A 421 -4.30 -36.05 -16.11
C VAL A 421 -4.98 -35.68 -17.42
N VAL A 422 -5.68 -34.55 -17.45
CA VAL A 422 -6.41 -34.06 -18.63
C VAL A 422 -5.68 -32.94 -19.37
N ALA A 423 -4.82 -32.20 -18.69
CA ALA A 423 -3.92 -31.22 -19.30
C ALA A 423 -2.80 -30.83 -18.34
N GLU A 424 -1.80 -30.13 -18.86
CA GLU A 424 -0.71 -29.52 -18.11
C GLU A 424 -0.46 -28.10 -18.63
N ASP A 425 -0.43 -27.12 -17.74
CA ASP A 425 0.06 -25.77 -18.05
C ASP A 425 1.52 -25.66 -17.66
N LEU A 426 2.39 -25.58 -18.66
CA LEU A 426 3.82 -25.35 -18.50
C LEU A 426 4.06 -23.88 -18.08
N ILE A 427 4.58 -23.65 -16.88
CA ILE A 427 4.75 -22.29 -16.36
C ILE A 427 6.19 -21.76 -16.55
N VAL A 428 7.19 -22.64 -16.62
CA VAL A 428 8.61 -22.22 -16.60
C VAL A 428 9.46 -22.92 -17.65
N LEU A 429 10.22 -22.14 -18.43
CA LEU A 429 11.35 -22.64 -19.21
C LEU A 429 12.37 -21.56 -19.61
N ALA A 430 11.95 -20.30 -19.87
CA ALA A 430 12.83 -19.23 -20.38
C ALA A 430 13.25 -18.16 -19.35
N ASP A 431 12.57 -18.09 -18.20
CA ASP A 431 12.66 -16.94 -17.28
C ASP A 431 13.39 -17.22 -15.97
N LEU A 432 14.00 -18.39 -15.76
CA LEU A 432 14.76 -18.63 -14.54
C LEU A 432 16.19 -18.09 -14.63
N SER A 433 16.79 -17.80 -13.47
CA SER A 433 18.20 -17.43 -13.34
C SER A 433 18.96 -18.48 -12.52
N THR A 434 20.26 -18.65 -12.81
CA THR A 434 21.17 -19.45 -11.98
C THR A 434 21.67 -18.68 -10.74
N THR A 435 21.59 -17.36 -10.76
CA THR A 435 22.16 -16.48 -9.74
C THR A 435 21.11 -15.85 -8.83
N GLU A 436 19.89 -15.63 -9.32
CA GLU A 436 18.87 -14.84 -8.64
C GLU A 436 17.52 -15.58 -8.58
N TRP A 437 16.79 -15.36 -7.49
CA TRP A 437 15.41 -15.79 -7.37
C TRP A 437 14.49 -14.91 -8.21
N ARG A 438 13.59 -15.54 -8.96
CA ARG A 438 12.61 -14.83 -9.78
C ARG A 438 11.20 -15.21 -9.40
N ARG A 439 10.34 -14.19 -9.33
CA ARG A 439 8.90 -14.39 -9.15
C ARG A 439 8.26 -14.71 -10.49
N ILE A 440 7.52 -15.79 -10.53
CA ILE A 440 6.75 -16.28 -11.67
C ILE A 440 5.28 -15.94 -11.40
N VAL A 441 4.62 -15.35 -12.39
CA VAL A 441 3.18 -15.09 -12.37
C VAL A 441 2.64 -15.40 -13.76
N LYS A 442 1.64 -16.26 -13.86
CA LYS A 442 1.08 -16.68 -15.16
C LYS A 442 -0.40 -16.97 -15.04
N SER A 443 -1.21 -16.38 -15.93
CA SER A 443 -2.61 -16.75 -16.07
C SER A 443 -2.74 -18.14 -16.67
N VAL A 444 -3.60 -18.97 -16.09
CA VAL A 444 -3.91 -20.32 -16.54
C VAL A 444 -5.43 -20.52 -16.55
N THR A 445 -5.93 -21.48 -17.31
CA THR A 445 -7.36 -21.79 -17.35
C THR A 445 -7.55 -23.29 -17.20
N ALA A 446 -8.30 -23.69 -16.17
CA ALA A 446 -8.57 -25.09 -15.93
C ALA A 446 -9.41 -25.66 -17.09
N PRO A 447 -9.05 -26.83 -17.66
CA PRO A 447 -9.90 -27.54 -18.61
C PRO A 447 -11.30 -27.79 -18.02
N VAL A 448 -12.34 -27.77 -18.86
CA VAL A 448 -13.74 -27.97 -18.41
C VAL A 448 -13.94 -29.28 -17.64
N SER A 449 -13.17 -30.32 -17.96
CA SER A 449 -13.23 -31.63 -17.30
C SER A 449 -12.43 -31.73 -16.00
N ALA A 450 -11.64 -30.70 -15.64
CA ALA A 450 -10.81 -30.73 -14.44
C ALA A 450 -11.64 -30.52 -13.18
N VAL A 451 -11.41 -31.36 -12.17
CA VAL A 451 -12.00 -31.21 -10.82
C VAL A 451 -10.93 -31.07 -9.74
N ARG A 452 -9.68 -31.38 -10.08
CA ARG A 452 -8.51 -31.26 -9.21
C ARG A 452 -7.33 -30.67 -9.97
N ALA A 453 -6.43 -30.03 -9.24
CA ALA A 453 -5.14 -29.56 -9.73
C ALA A 453 -4.02 -30.04 -8.80
N GLY A 454 -2.80 -30.09 -9.32
CA GLY A 454 -1.59 -30.31 -8.53
C GLY A 454 -0.42 -29.57 -9.13
N PHE A 455 0.58 -29.24 -8.33
CA PHE A 455 1.83 -28.69 -8.83
C PHE A 455 2.78 -29.83 -9.20
N GLN A 456 3.48 -29.66 -10.31
CA GLN A 456 4.59 -30.51 -10.71
C GLN A 456 5.87 -29.68 -10.74
N ILE A 457 6.94 -30.19 -10.12
CA ILE A 457 8.28 -29.61 -10.22
C ILE A 457 9.21 -30.63 -10.85
N VAL A 458 9.97 -30.21 -11.85
CA VAL A 458 10.84 -31.06 -12.65
C VAL A 458 12.28 -30.62 -12.52
N GLY A 459 13.11 -31.52 -11.99
CA GLY A 459 14.55 -31.36 -11.95
C GLY A 459 15.22 -32.06 -13.12
N SER A 460 16.23 -31.43 -13.72
CA SER A 460 17.07 -32.01 -14.77
C SER A 460 18.43 -31.33 -14.81
N GLY A 461 19.53 -32.06 -14.57
CA GLY A 461 20.90 -31.53 -14.66
C GLY A 461 21.29 -30.46 -13.61
N GLY A 462 20.79 -30.55 -12.39
CA GLY A 462 21.12 -29.65 -11.28
C GLY A 462 20.08 -29.61 -10.17
N SER A 463 20.02 -28.51 -9.43
CA SER A 463 18.92 -28.24 -8.48
C SER A 463 17.95 -27.24 -9.10
N ILE A 464 16.65 -27.49 -8.98
CA ILE A 464 15.61 -26.45 -9.04
C ILE A 464 15.12 -26.17 -7.62
N LEU A 465 14.98 -24.90 -7.28
CA LEU A 465 14.57 -24.39 -5.99
C LEU A 465 13.26 -23.62 -6.18
N VAL A 466 12.22 -23.96 -5.42
CA VAL A 466 10.88 -23.40 -5.60
C VAL A 466 10.25 -23.09 -4.24
N THR A 467 9.58 -21.95 -4.08
CA THR A 467 8.83 -21.62 -2.87
C THR A 467 7.65 -20.70 -3.16
N GLY A 468 6.68 -20.67 -2.24
CA GLY A 468 5.52 -19.78 -2.31
C GLY A 468 4.63 -20.03 -3.53
N LEU A 469 4.48 -21.29 -3.96
CA LEU A 469 3.54 -21.62 -5.03
C LEU A 469 2.10 -21.27 -4.63
N GLY A 470 1.33 -20.80 -5.59
CA GLY A 470 -0.06 -20.48 -5.40
C GLY A 470 -0.84 -20.59 -6.70
N LEU A 471 -2.11 -20.93 -6.57
CA LEU A 471 -3.07 -20.88 -7.66
C LEU A 471 -4.28 -20.12 -7.13
N THR A 472 -4.58 -18.98 -7.73
CA THR A 472 -5.60 -18.06 -7.23
C THR A 472 -6.73 -17.91 -8.24
N ALA A 473 -7.97 -17.92 -7.77
CA ALA A 473 -9.15 -17.73 -8.60
C ALA A 473 -9.62 -16.26 -8.56
N GLU A 474 -9.95 -15.69 -9.72
CA GLU A 474 -10.47 -14.31 -9.82
C GLU A 474 -12.00 -14.27 -9.58
N GLY A 475 -12.48 -13.45 -8.61
CA GLY A 475 -13.86 -12.94 -8.59
C GLY A 475 -14.83 -13.36 -7.46
N ASP A 476 -15.79 -12.46 -7.18
CA ASP A 476 -16.76 -12.47 -6.06
C ASP A 476 -17.92 -13.49 -6.19
N THR A 477 -18.24 -13.94 -7.41
CA THR A 477 -19.35 -14.90 -7.66
C THR A 477 -19.00 -16.34 -7.32
N VAL A 478 -17.70 -16.66 -7.18
CA VAL A 478 -17.23 -18.01 -6.84
C VAL A 478 -17.01 -18.14 -5.33
N GLU A 479 -16.63 -17.09 -4.60
CA GLU A 479 -16.25 -17.15 -3.18
C GLU A 479 -17.37 -17.58 -2.22
N ARG A 480 -18.62 -17.11 -2.40
CA ARG A 480 -19.73 -17.50 -1.50
C ARG A 480 -20.21 -18.93 -1.71
N ALA A 481 -19.95 -19.50 -2.89
CA ALA A 481 -20.16 -20.91 -3.15
C ALA A 481 -18.91 -21.72 -2.77
N SER A 482 -17.68 -21.21 -2.96
CA SER A 482 -16.48 -22.05 -2.94
C SER A 482 -15.88 -22.34 -1.58
N PHE A 483 -15.88 -21.45 -0.57
CA PHE A 483 -15.29 -21.84 0.73
C PHE A 483 -16.12 -22.91 1.43
N ILE A 484 -17.46 -22.75 1.44
CA ILE A 484 -18.38 -23.76 1.98
C ILE A 484 -18.36 -25.02 1.09
N ASN A 485 -18.34 -24.90 -0.23
CA ASN A 485 -18.28 -26.08 -1.10
C ASN A 485 -16.89 -26.75 -1.14
N GLN A 486 -15.80 -26.05 -0.83
CA GLN A 486 -14.46 -26.61 -0.67
C GLN A 486 -14.30 -27.27 0.69
N ILE A 487 -14.89 -26.72 1.75
CA ILE A 487 -15.08 -27.44 3.02
C ILE A 487 -15.88 -28.71 2.74
N ASN A 488 -17.02 -28.62 2.05
CA ASN A 488 -17.82 -29.80 1.74
C ASN A 488 -17.05 -30.81 0.88
N ALA A 489 -16.38 -30.39 -0.20
CA ALA A 489 -15.63 -31.28 -1.08
C ALA A 489 -14.38 -31.90 -0.42
N ALA A 490 -13.68 -31.16 0.44
CA ALA A 490 -12.56 -31.69 1.22
C ALA A 490 -13.01 -32.65 2.32
N LEU A 491 -14.26 -32.55 2.77
CA LEU A 491 -14.88 -33.48 3.72
C LEU A 491 -15.61 -34.65 3.02
N ASP A 492 -15.91 -34.54 1.71
CA ASP A 492 -16.57 -35.58 0.91
C ASP A 492 -15.61 -36.72 0.49
N ALA A 493 -14.29 -36.51 0.55
CA ALA A 493 -13.28 -37.53 0.24
C ALA A 493 -12.58 -38.03 1.53
N PRO A 494 -12.69 -39.33 1.88
CA PRO A 494 -12.12 -39.86 3.12
C PRO A 494 -10.59 -39.64 3.19
N GLY A 495 -10.14 -38.98 4.26
CA GLY A 495 -8.72 -38.68 4.52
C GLY A 495 -8.18 -37.41 3.87
N GLU A 496 -8.93 -36.80 2.95
CA GLU A 496 -8.70 -35.42 2.52
C GLU A 496 -9.21 -34.48 3.65
N GLY A 497 -8.57 -33.33 3.79
CA GLY A 497 -8.80 -32.47 4.94
C GLY A 497 -8.17 -31.11 4.75
N PHE A 498 -8.51 -30.16 5.61
CA PHE A 498 -8.00 -28.79 5.53
C PHE A 498 -7.20 -28.42 6.79
N ILE A 499 -6.20 -27.56 6.61
CA ILE A 499 -5.32 -27.13 7.69
C ILE A 499 -5.86 -25.84 8.28
N LEU A 500 -6.11 -25.84 9.59
CA LEU A 500 -6.43 -24.65 10.36
C LEU A 500 -5.27 -24.32 11.29
N LYS A 501 -4.84 -23.05 11.28
CA LYS A 501 -3.84 -22.55 12.21
C LYS A 501 -4.54 -21.89 13.40
N SER A 502 -4.26 -22.41 14.58
CA SER A 502 -4.79 -21.83 15.82
C SER A 502 -4.00 -20.59 16.25
N PRO A 503 -4.55 -19.74 17.15
CA PRO A 503 -3.89 -18.50 17.58
C PRO A 503 -2.50 -18.67 18.21
N ASN A 504 -2.16 -19.87 18.71
CA ASN A 504 -0.84 -20.18 19.26
C ASN A 504 0.16 -20.69 18.20
N ASN A 505 -0.17 -20.54 16.91
CA ASN A 505 0.57 -21.03 15.74
C ASN A 505 0.64 -22.55 15.56
N THR A 506 -0.03 -23.36 16.38
CA THR A 506 -0.18 -24.80 16.13
C THR A 506 -1.16 -25.03 14.99
N SER A 507 -0.74 -25.80 13.98
CA SER A 507 -1.57 -26.21 12.85
C SER A 507 -2.32 -27.50 13.20
N TYR A 508 -3.56 -27.61 12.74
CA TYR A 508 -4.39 -28.81 12.88
C TYR A 508 -4.93 -29.19 11.51
N LYS A 509 -4.86 -30.48 11.16
CA LYS A 509 -5.54 -31.02 9.98
C LYS A 509 -6.88 -31.55 10.42
N ILE A 510 -7.94 -31.03 9.81
CA ILE A 510 -9.31 -31.48 10.01
C ILE A 510 -9.65 -32.45 8.87
N THR A 511 -9.95 -33.71 9.18
CA THR A 511 -10.37 -34.73 8.21
C THR A 511 -11.75 -35.29 8.55
N VAL A 512 -12.43 -35.86 7.56
CA VAL A 512 -13.65 -36.66 7.75
C VAL A 512 -13.41 -38.10 7.30
N SER A 513 -13.82 -39.05 8.14
CA SER A 513 -13.83 -40.48 7.82
C SER A 513 -15.07 -40.88 7.01
N ASP A 514 -15.05 -42.06 6.38
CA ASP A 514 -16.24 -42.68 5.75
C ASP A 514 -17.48 -42.80 6.66
N ALA A 515 -17.28 -42.84 7.98
CA ALA A 515 -18.36 -42.88 8.96
C ALA A 515 -18.91 -41.49 9.36
N GLY A 516 -18.48 -40.42 8.68
CA GLY A 516 -18.85 -39.03 8.99
C GLY A 516 -18.19 -38.46 10.25
N THR A 517 -17.17 -39.12 10.80
CA THR A 517 -16.45 -38.64 11.99
C THR A 517 -15.43 -37.56 11.60
N LEU A 518 -15.60 -36.37 12.18
CA LEU A 518 -14.64 -35.27 12.12
C LEU A 518 -13.47 -35.53 13.08
N THR A 519 -12.25 -35.52 12.57
CA THR A 519 -11.01 -35.66 13.37
C THR A 519 -10.14 -34.43 13.20
N ALA A 520 -9.70 -33.85 14.33
CA ALA A 520 -8.70 -32.78 14.36
C ALA A 520 -7.40 -33.36 14.92
N THR A 521 -6.39 -33.52 14.08
CA THR A 521 -5.06 -33.98 14.48
C THR A 521 -4.07 -32.83 14.38
N ALA A 522 -3.17 -32.72 15.36
CA ALA A 522 -2.06 -31.79 15.26
C ALA A 522 -1.30 -32.06 13.96
N TYR A 523 -1.18 -31.03 13.13
CA TYR A 523 -0.48 -31.09 11.86
C TYR A 523 0.89 -30.44 12.08
N PRO A 524 1.97 -31.23 12.04
CA PRO A 524 3.31 -30.77 12.39
C PRO A 524 3.84 -29.70 11.44
#